data_AF-A0A2V7MX43-F1
#
_entry.id   AF-A0A2V7MX43-F1
#
_cell.length_a   1.000
_cell.length_b   1.000
_cell.length_c   1.000
_cell.angle_alpha   90.00
_cell.angle_beta   90.00
_cell.angle_gamma   90.00
#
_symmetry.space_group_name_H-M   'P 1'
#
loop_
_entity.id
_entity.type
_entity.pdbx_description
1 polymer ?
#
loop_
_entity_poly.entity_id
_entity_poly.type
_entity_poly.pdbx_seq_one_letter_code
_entity_poly.pdbx_strand_id
1 'polypeptide(L)'
;MTLPATSRQTRTFDDRADALAHFFLRAGEAPRLLAYDDAAGCPLDQALAALEWTAAVGILSEDDLIHAARMGAEAAAAVVERKDGDQRVFIYFGPRMDAPPADPYEGTLLYDEPGVRAYIFAQRVHAIAHFLRATHGVGAVISMLGRRAPGLRHIRRWLQTLFSEPLGAARSTQLLAGWFATGGAGVLFLPAQPGAPYSYHEVGIDI
;
A
#
# COMPACT_ATOMS: atom_id res chain seq x y z
N MET A 1 -15.12 -18.53 16.26
CA MET A 1 -14.97 -17.17 16.83
C MET A 1 -15.85 -16.24 16.03
N THR A 2 -16.77 -15.52 16.67
CA THR A 2 -17.57 -14.47 16.04
C THR A 2 -16.66 -13.28 15.70
N LEU A 3 -16.66 -12.85 14.44
CA LEU A 3 -15.98 -11.61 14.05
C LEU A 3 -16.65 -10.44 14.81
N PRO A 4 -15.88 -9.55 15.45
CA PRO A 4 -16.47 -8.36 16.08
C PRO A 4 -17.22 -7.54 15.02
N ALA A 5 -18.34 -6.93 15.42
CA ALA A 5 -19.09 -6.04 14.54
C ALA A 5 -18.17 -4.92 14.05
N THR A 6 -18.23 -4.62 12.75
CA THR A 6 -17.45 -3.55 12.13
C THR A 6 -18.39 -2.52 11.54
N SER A 7 -18.21 -1.26 11.88
CA SER A 7 -18.90 -0.15 11.24
C SER A 7 -18.12 0.36 10.03
N ARG A 8 -18.86 0.86 9.04
CA ARG A 8 -18.34 1.52 7.83
C ARG A 8 -18.91 2.92 7.73
N GLN A 9 -18.05 3.91 7.56
CA GLN A 9 -18.43 5.30 7.32
C GLN A 9 -17.91 5.75 5.95
N THR A 10 -18.69 6.59 5.27
CA THR A 10 -18.27 7.22 4.01
C THR A 10 -18.50 8.72 4.12
N ARG A 11 -17.52 9.50 3.66
CA ARG A 11 -17.61 10.96 3.56
C ARG A 11 -17.10 11.42 2.20
N THR A 12 -17.64 12.52 1.70
CA THR A 12 -17.25 13.13 0.43
C THR A 12 -16.76 14.55 0.66
N PHE A 13 -15.83 15.01 -0.18
CA PHE A 13 -15.23 16.33 -0.11
C PHE A 13 -15.08 16.90 -1.51
N ASP A 14 -15.48 18.14 -1.73
CA ASP A 14 -15.30 18.80 -3.03
C ASP A 14 -13.86 19.32 -3.20
N ASP A 15 -13.19 19.64 -2.09
CA ASP A 15 -11.82 20.13 -2.07
C ASP A 15 -10.81 19.09 -1.57
N ARG A 16 -9.62 19.12 -2.17
CA ARG A 16 -8.52 18.20 -1.85
C ARG A 16 -7.93 18.45 -0.47
N ALA A 17 -7.76 19.71 -0.08
CA ALA A 17 -7.15 20.06 1.19
C ALA A 17 -8.04 19.64 2.36
N ASP A 18 -9.36 19.85 2.25
CA ASP A 18 -10.33 19.37 3.24
C ASP A 18 -10.33 17.84 3.37
N ALA A 19 -10.27 17.12 2.25
CA ALA A 19 -10.21 15.67 2.23
C ALA A 19 -8.95 15.14 2.93
N LEU A 20 -7.78 15.73 2.63
CA LEU A 20 -6.51 15.35 3.25
C LEU A 20 -6.44 15.75 4.72
N ALA A 21 -6.95 16.93 5.09
CA ALA A 21 -7.03 17.37 6.47
C ALA A 21 -7.88 16.40 7.31
N HIS A 22 -9.05 16.01 6.78
CA HIS A 22 -9.87 14.98 7.40
C HIS A 22 -9.12 13.65 7.53
N PHE A 23 -8.48 13.19 6.45
CA PHE A 23 -7.69 11.96 6.47
C PHE A 23 -6.62 11.97 7.55
N PHE A 24 -5.79 13.02 7.63
CA PHE A 24 -4.71 13.08 8.61
C PHE A 24 -5.23 13.19 10.05
N LEU A 25 -6.36 13.88 10.25
CA LEU A 25 -7.03 13.94 11.55
C LEU A 25 -7.51 12.55 12.00
N ARG A 26 -8.14 11.77 11.10
CA ARG A 26 -8.60 10.40 11.40
C ARG A 26 -7.45 9.41 11.57
N ALA A 27 -6.39 9.56 10.77
CA ALA A 27 -5.22 8.69 10.83
C ALA A 27 -4.47 8.84 12.17
N GLY A 28 -4.40 10.04 12.75
CA GLY A 28 -3.68 10.27 14.01
C GLY A 28 -2.22 9.81 13.92
N GLU A 29 -1.80 8.86 14.77
CA GLU A 29 -0.48 8.21 14.72
C GLU A 29 -0.44 6.90 13.90
N ALA A 30 -1.54 6.51 13.27
CA ALA A 30 -1.62 5.25 12.55
C ALA A 30 -0.57 5.18 11.42
N PRO A 31 -0.01 3.98 11.16
CA PRO A 31 0.76 3.72 9.96
C PRO A 31 -0.05 4.05 8.71
N ARG A 32 0.58 4.68 7.72
CA ARG A 32 -0.10 5.18 6.53
C ARG A 32 0.72 5.00 5.26
N LEU A 33 0.01 4.87 4.14
CA LEU A 33 0.50 4.87 2.77
C LEU A 33 -0.06 6.11 2.07
N LEU A 34 0.79 6.83 1.35
CA LEU A 34 0.41 7.99 0.53
C LEU A 34 0.79 7.70 -0.91
N ALA A 35 -0.06 8.08 -1.87
CA ALA A 35 0.29 8.05 -3.27
C ALA A 35 1.53 8.93 -3.52
N TYR A 36 2.48 8.39 -4.28
CA TYR A 36 3.67 9.14 -4.68
C TYR A 36 3.33 10.21 -5.71
N ASP A 37 2.52 9.83 -6.71
CA ASP A 37 1.84 10.73 -7.62
C ASP A 37 0.38 10.86 -7.16
N ASP A 38 0.06 12.01 -6.59
CA ASP A 38 -1.26 12.30 -6.05
C ASP A 38 -2.30 12.71 -7.09
N ALA A 39 -1.89 12.91 -8.35
CA ALA A 39 -2.80 13.11 -9.48
C ALA A 39 -3.25 11.77 -10.08
N ALA A 40 -2.38 10.77 -10.08
CA ALA A 40 -2.69 9.43 -10.57
C ALA A 40 -3.30 8.50 -9.50
N GLY A 41 -2.79 8.56 -8.26
CA GLY A 41 -3.15 7.63 -7.20
C GLY A 41 -2.64 6.22 -7.45
N CYS A 42 -3.11 5.24 -6.66
CA CYS A 42 -2.80 3.82 -6.82
C CYS A 42 -4.08 3.00 -7.08
N PRO A 43 -4.13 2.15 -8.12
CA PRO A 43 -5.32 1.35 -8.43
C PRO A 43 -5.49 0.24 -7.39
N LEU A 44 -6.34 0.48 -6.38
CA LEU A 44 -6.38 -0.34 -5.16
C LEU A 44 -7.05 -1.69 -5.36
N ASP A 45 -8.01 -1.78 -6.26
CA ASP A 45 -8.67 -3.02 -6.67
C ASP A 45 -7.68 -4.03 -7.23
N GLN A 46 -6.80 -3.58 -8.14
CA GLN A 46 -5.74 -4.41 -8.69
C GLN A 46 -4.68 -4.74 -7.63
N ALA A 47 -4.38 -3.78 -6.74
CA ALA A 47 -3.42 -3.99 -5.65
C ALA A 47 -3.87 -5.09 -4.69
N LEU A 48 -5.16 -5.17 -4.37
CA LEU A 48 -5.67 -6.21 -3.48
C LEU A 48 -5.48 -7.61 -4.09
N ALA A 49 -5.81 -7.80 -5.36
CA ALA A 49 -5.61 -9.07 -6.07
C ALA A 49 -4.13 -9.49 -6.09
N ALA A 50 -3.22 -8.54 -6.33
CA ALA A 50 -1.78 -8.82 -6.29
C ALA A 50 -1.28 -9.20 -4.88
N LEU A 51 -1.77 -8.54 -3.82
CA LEU A 51 -1.45 -8.89 -2.44
C LEU A 51 -1.97 -10.29 -2.06
N GLU A 52 -3.15 -10.67 -2.55
CA GLU A 52 -3.71 -12.00 -2.32
C GLU A 52 -2.86 -13.08 -2.98
N TRP A 53 -2.51 -12.90 -4.25
CA TRP A 53 -1.67 -13.84 -5.00
C TRP A 53 -0.27 -13.98 -4.39
N THR A 54 0.42 -12.86 -4.11
CA THR A 54 1.79 -12.87 -3.59
C THR A 54 1.91 -13.53 -2.20
N ALA A 55 0.88 -13.45 -1.37
CA ALA A 55 0.84 -14.20 -0.12
C ALA A 55 0.58 -15.70 -0.37
N ALA A 56 -0.32 -16.04 -1.30
CA ALA A 56 -0.63 -17.43 -1.62
C ALA A 56 0.59 -18.20 -2.16
N VAL A 57 1.46 -17.53 -2.91
CA VAL A 57 2.72 -18.11 -3.42
C VAL A 57 3.92 -17.94 -2.47
N GLY A 58 3.71 -17.36 -1.27
CA GLY A 58 4.74 -17.24 -0.23
C GLY A 58 5.81 -16.17 -0.45
N ILE A 59 5.61 -15.23 -1.38
CA ILE A 59 6.53 -14.09 -1.59
C ILE A 59 6.42 -13.11 -0.42
N LEU A 60 5.18 -12.76 -0.07
CA LEU A 60 4.88 -11.86 1.06
C LEU A 60 4.45 -12.65 2.30
N SER A 61 4.93 -12.20 3.46
CA SER A 61 4.57 -12.72 4.78
C SER A 61 3.56 -11.78 5.44
N GLU A 62 2.63 -12.32 6.24
CA GLU A 62 1.62 -11.51 6.95
C GLU A 62 2.22 -10.50 7.93
N ASP A 63 3.40 -10.80 8.45
CA ASP A 63 4.15 -9.94 9.38
C ASP A 63 5.02 -8.89 8.68
N ASP A 64 5.09 -8.90 7.35
CA ASP A 64 5.81 -7.88 6.59
C ASP A 64 5.21 -6.49 6.82
N LEU A 65 6.07 -5.47 6.91
CA LEU A 65 5.62 -4.08 6.89
C LEU A 65 5.83 -3.50 5.48
N ILE A 66 4.77 -2.95 4.88
CA ILE A 66 4.81 -2.41 3.52
C ILE A 66 5.35 -0.98 3.54
N HIS A 67 6.54 -0.78 2.98
CA HIS A 67 7.17 0.53 2.88
C HIS A 67 6.89 1.22 1.55
N ALA A 68 6.73 0.45 0.48
CA ALA A 68 6.24 0.94 -0.80
C ALA A 68 5.53 -0.17 -1.55
N ALA A 69 4.58 0.19 -2.39
CA ALA A 69 3.92 -0.72 -3.31
C ALA A 69 3.52 0.04 -4.56
N ARG A 70 3.54 -0.62 -5.72
CA ARG A 70 3.07 -0.07 -6.98
C ARG A 70 2.33 -1.14 -7.75
N MET A 71 1.21 -0.73 -8.33
CA MET A 71 0.47 -1.51 -9.30
C MET A 71 0.47 -0.77 -10.64
N GLY A 72 0.97 -1.42 -11.68
CA GLY A 72 0.76 -1.00 -13.06
C GLY A 72 -0.08 -2.00 -13.82
N ALA A 73 -0.37 -1.66 -15.08
CA ALA A 73 -1.21 -2.48 -15.96
C ALA A 73 -0.70 -3.94 -16.09
N GLU A 74 0.61 -4.13 -16.17
CA GLU A 74 1.21 -5.44 -16.48
C GLU A 74 2.11 -5.99 -15.36
N ALA A 75 2.41 -5.18 -14.33
CA ALA A 75 3.39 -5.56 -13.31
C ALA A 75 3.19 -4.85 -11.98
N ALA A 76 3.57 -5.54 -10.90
CA ALA A 76 3.54 -5.06 -9.53
C ALA A 76 4.96 -5.02 -8.94
N ALA A 77 5.20 -4.07 -8.05
CA ALA A 77 6.43 -4.01 -7.25
C ALA A 77 6.11 -3.61 -5.81
N ALA A 78 6.94 -4.05 -4.87
CA ALA A 78 6.80 -3.73 -3.45
C ALA A 78 8.16 -3.63 -2.76
N VAL A 79 8.20 -2.82 -1.70
CA VAL A 79 9.29 -2.83 -0.72
C VAL A 79 8.69 -3.19 0.63
N VAL A 80 9.20 -4.24 1.24
CA VAL A 80 8.78 -4.69 2.56
C VAL A 80 9.91 -4.65 3.56
N GLU A 81 9.58 -4.46 4.83
CA GLU A 81 10.48 -4.73 5.94
C GLU A 81 10.09 -6.07 6.56
N ARG A 82 11.09 -6.95 6.68
CA ARG A 82 10.95 -8.28 7.27
C ARG A 82 11.93 -8.43 8.42
N LYS A 83 11.50 -9.10 9.49
CA LYS A 83 12.38 -9.51 10.58
C LYS A 83 13.15 -10.76 10.15
N ASP A 84 14.48 -10.71 10.26
CA ASP A 84 15.37 -11.83 10.01
C ASP A 84 16.30 -12.00 11.22
N GLY A 85 15.99 -13.00 12.06
CA GLY A 85 16.59 -13.11 13.40
C GLY A 85 16.33 -11.85 14.24
N ASP A 86 17.41 -11.23 14.73
CA ASP A 86 17.35 -9.96 15.48
C ASP A 86 17.42 -8.71 14.58
N GLN A 87 17.65 -8.89 13.28
CA GLN A 87 17.78 -7.80 12.32
C GLN A 87 16.47 -7.54 11.58
N ARG A 88 16.40 -6.35 10.99
CA ARG A 88 15.35 -5.95 10.06
C ARG A 88 16.00 -5.73 8.71
N VAL A 89 15.44 -6.35 7.69
CA VAL A 89 15.91 -6.26 6.31
C VAL A 89 14.81 -5.69 5.45
N PHE A 90 15.20 -4.96 4.41
CA PHE A 90 14.27 -4.34 3.47
C PHE A 90 14.38 -5.06 2.13
N ILE A 91 13.27 -5.61 1.64
CA ILE A 91 13.27 -6.46 0.45
C ILE A 91 12.45 -5.76 -0.62
N TYR A 92 13.09 -5.47 -1.76
CA TYR A 92 12.39 -5.11 -2.98
C TYR A 92 11.95 -6.37 -3.71
N PHE A 93 10.72 -6.37 -4.19
CA PHE A 93 10.17 -7.32 -5.15
C PHE A 93 9.65 -6.54 -6.35
N GLY A 94 9.95 -6.99 -7.56
CA GLY A 94 9.36 -6.38 -8.75
C GLY A 94 9.61 -7.17 -10.02
N PRO A 95 9.08 -6.69 -11.16
CA PRO A 95 9.21 -7.36 -12.43
C PRO A 95 10.67 -7.47 -12.84
N ARG A 96 11.08 -8.67 -13.25
CA ARG A 96 12.47 -8.94 -13.64
C ARG A 96 12.97 -8.02 -14.76
N MET A 97 12.10 -7.70 -15.73
CA MET A 97 12.43 -6.87 -16.89
C MET A 97 12.68 -5.41 -16.54
N ASP A 98 11.96 -4.88 -15.53
CA ASP A 98 12.05 -3.46 -15.16
C ASP A 98 12.90 -3.23 -13.91
N ALA A 99 13.38 -4.30 -13.26
CA ALA A 99 14.25 -4.21 -12.10
C ALA A 99 15.69 -3.91 -12.54
N PRO A 100 16.19 -2.66 -12.36
CA PRO A 100 17.59 -2.37 -12.59
C PRO A 100 18.45 -3.23 -11.66
N PRO A 101 19.73 -3.50 -11.99
CA PRO A 101 20.63 -4.11 -11.02
C PRO A 101 20.70 -3.22 -9.77
N ALA A 102 20.61 -3.83 -8.59
CA ALA A 102 20.93 -3.12 -7.36
C ALA A 102 22.42 -2.76 -7.33
N ASP A 103 22.76 -1.63 -6.71
CA ASP A 103 24.14 -1.32 -6.41
C ASP A 103 24.68 -2.40 -5.46
N PRO A 104 25.81 -3.08 -5.77
CA PRO A 104 26.35 -4.16 -4.94
C PRO A 104 26.72 -3.74 -3.51
N TYR A 105 26.95 -2.45 -3.26
CA TYR A 105 27.22 -1.91 -1.92
C TYR A 105 25.93 -1.60 -1.15
N GLU A 106 24.80 -1.46 -1.85
CA GLU A 106 23.51 -1.12 -1.26
C GLU A 106 22.65 -2.36 -1.00
N GLY A 107 22.67 -3.34 -1.91
CA GLY A 107 21.80 -4.51 -1.84
C GLY A 107 22.33 -5.76 -2.54
N THR A 108 21.82 -6.89 -2.09
CA THR A 108 22.20 -8.23 -2.56
C THR A 108 21.02 -8.87 -3.28
N LEU A 109 21.28 -9.60 -4.37
CA LEU A 109 20.25 -10.39 -5.03
C LEU A 109 19.74 -11.48 -4.08
N LEU A 110 18.43 -11.52 -3.85
CA LEU A 110 17.78 -12.54 -3.03
C LEU A 110 17.29 -13.71 -3.90
N TYR A 111 16.64 -13.42 -5.02
CA TYR A 111 16.32 -14.41 -6.07
C TYR A 111 16.04 -13.73 -7.42
N ASP A 112 16.28 -14.45 -8.52
CA ASP A 112 16.04 -14.04 -9.92
C ASP A 112 15.26 -15.15 -10.63
N GLU A 113 13.93 -15.08 -10.56
CA GLU A 113 13.01 -16.10 -11.10
C GLU A 113 12.29 -15.56 -12.35
N PRO A 114 11.65 -16.43 -13.16
CA PRO A 114 10.82 -15.97 -14.27
C PRO A 114 9.75 -14.97 -13.80
N GLY A 115 9.80 -13.75 -14.32
CA GLY A 115 8.84 -12.68 -14.03
C GLY A 115 9.15 -11.83 -12.80
N VAL A 116 9.93 -12.30 -11.82
CA VAL A 116 10.20 -11.56 -10.58
C VAL A 116 11.68 -11.56 -10.20
N ARG A 117 12.15 -10.39 -9.77
CA ARG A 117 13.49 -10.21 -9.21
C ARG A 117 13.40 -9.55 -7.85
N ALA A 118 14.17 -10.07 -6.89
CA ALA A 118 14.16 -9.59 -5.52
C ALA A 118 15.57 -9.20 -5.04
N TYR A 119 15.65 -8.09 -4.33
CA TYR A 119 16.89 -7.58 -3.73
C TYR A 119 16.68 -7.28 -2.26
N ILE A 120 17.64 -7.69 -1.43
CA ILE A 120 17.67 -7.40 0.00
C ILE A 120 18.61 -6.22 0.28
N PHE A 121 18.17 -5.30 1.13
CA PHE A 121 18.89 -4.10 1.52
C PHE A 121 18.94 -4.00 3.05
N ALA A 122 20.09 -3.56 3.58
CA ALA A 122 20.23 -3.30 5.02
C ALA A 122 19.52 -2.01 5.46
N GLN A 123 19.31 -1.07 4.53
CA GLN A 123 18.70 0.23 4.82
C GLN A 123 17.45 0.47 4.00
N ARG A 124 16.42 0.99 4.67
CA ARG A 124 15.13 1.36 4.06
C ARG A 124 15.30 2.28 2.85
N VAL A 125 16.16 3.30 2.98
CA VAL A 125 16.33 4.33 1.96
C VAL A 125 16.87 3.77 0.64
N HIS A 126 17.78 2.80 0.69
CA HIS A 126 18.30 2.14 -0.51
C HIS A 126 17.21 1.32 -1.21
N ALA A 127 16.41 0.57 -0.45
CA ALA A 127 15.30 -0.20 -1.01
C ALA A 127 14.25 0.71 -1.68
N ILE A 128 13.92 1.85 -1.05
CA ILE A 128 12.99 2.83 -1.62
C ILE A 128 13.57 3.51 -2.86
N ALA A 129 14.86 3.88 -2.85
CA ALA A 129 15.51 4.45 -4.01
C ALA A 129 15.56 3.46 -5.18
N HIS A 130 15.84 2.18 -4.91
CA HIS A 130 15.77 1.11 -5.91
C HIS A 130 14.36 0.97 -6.49
N PHE A 131 13.33 0.94 -5.62
CA PHE A 131 11.93 0.87 -6.04
C PHE A 131 11.52 2.06 -6.93
N LEU A 132 11.90 3.29 -6.58
CA LEU A 132 11.57 4.46 -7.38
C LEU A 132 12.27 4.45 -8.74
N ARG A 133 13.53 4.00 -8.79
CA ARG A 133 14.24 3.79 -10.06
C ARG A 133 13.55 2.75 -10.96
N ALA A 134 13.06 1.66 -10.38
CA ALA A 134 12.39 0.61 -11.13
C ALA A 134 10.98 1.00 -11.60
N THR A 135 10.23 1.73 -10.77
CA THR A 135 8.80 1.97 -11.00
C THR A 135 8.47 3.34 -11.59
N HIS A 136 9.40 4.30 -11.50
CA HIS A 136 9.16 5.71 -11.84
C HIS A 136 8.04 6.39 -11.02
N GLY A 137 7.51 5.72 -9.99
CA GLY A 137 6.56 6.29 -9.02
C GLY A 137 5.09 6.37 -9.45
N VAL A 138 4.75 6.16 -10.73
CA VAL A 138 3.35 6.18 -11.18
C VAL A 138 2.60 4.95 -10.67
N GLY A 139 1.43 5.17 -10.07
CA GLY A 139 0.65 4.10 -9.44
C GLY A 139 1.23 3.61 -8.11
N ALA A 140 2.23 4.31 -7.57
CA ALA A 140 2.93 3.91 -6.36
C ALA A 140 2.34 4.57 -5.11
N VAL A 141 2.38 3.83 -4.00
CA VAL A 141 2.19 4.35 -2.65
C VAL A 141 3.45 4.12 -1.82
N ILE A 142 3.75 5.05 -0.92
CA ILE A 142 4.90 4.98 -0.01
C ILE A 142 4.44 5.21 1.42
N SER A 143 5.00 4.43 2.33
CA SER A 143 4.83 4.61 3.76
C SER A 143 5.63 5.81 4.24
N MET A 144 4.93 6.87 4.65
CA MET A 144 5.53 8.13 5.09
C MET A 144 4.70 8.77 6.21
N LEU A 145 5.28 9.72 6.93
CA LEU A 145 4.60 10.52 7.96
C LEU A 145 3.99 9.69 9.11
N GLY A 146 4.43 8.45 9.29
CA GLY A 146 4.07 7.58 10.41
C GLY A 146 5.32 7.04 11.10
N ARG A 147 5.17 6.62 12.36
CA ARG A 147 6.29 6.06 13.16
C ARG A 147 6.81 4.72 12.66
N ARG A 148 5.96 3.98 11.93
CA ARG A 148 6.26 2.69 11.32
C ARG A 148 5.43 2.49 10.05
N ALA A 149 5.84 1.55 9.21
CA ALA A 149 5.06 1.12 8.06
C ALA A 149 3.83 0.27 8.44
N PRO A 150 2.77 0.30 7.61
CA PRO A 150 1.61 -0.57 7.79
C PRO A 150 1.98 -2.05 7.66
N GLY A 151 1.51 -2.88 8.59
CA GLY A 151 1.68 -4.32 8.51
C GLY A 151 0.72 -4.94 7.50
N LEU A 152 1.21 -5.88 6.70
CA LEU A 152 0.46 -6.51 5.61
C LEU A 152 -0.83 -7.17 6.10
N ARG A 153 -0.79 -7.84 7.27
CA ARG A 153 -2.01 -8.38 7.92
C ARG A 153 -3.13 -7.36 8.13
N HIS A 154 -2.80 -6.12 8.50
CA HIS A 154 -3.81 -5.08 8.73
C HIS A 154 -4.33 -4.53 7.40
N ILE A 155 -3.45 -4.35 6.41
CA ILE A 155 -3.84 -3.94 5.06
C ILE A 155 -4.84 -4.97 4.50
N ARG A 156 -4.46 -6.26 4.46
CA ARG A 156 -5.31 -7.34 3.93
C ARG A 156 -6.66 -7.40 4.63
N ARG A 157 -6.66 -7.47 5.97
CA ARG A 157 -7.88 -7.54 6.78
C ARG A 157 -8.84 -6.42 6.42
N TRP A 158 -8.37 -5.17 6.45
CA TRP A 158 -9.27 -4.02 6.31
C TRP A 158 -9.65 -3.72 4.88
N LEU A 159 -8.77 -3.97 3.90
CA LEU A 159 -9.14 -3.84 2.50
C LEU A 159 -10.22 -4.87 2.15
N GLN A 160 -10.11 -6.13 2.58
CA GLN A 160 -11.18 -7.11 2.38
C GLN A 160 -12.52 -6.65 2.98
N THR A 161 -12.51 -6.01 4.15
CA THR A 161 -13.72 -5.42 4.75
C THR A 161 -14.24 -4.20 3.97
N LEU A 162 -13.37 -3.35 3.43
CA LEU A 162 -13.77 -2.17 2.65
C LEU A 162 -14.38 -2.53 1.29
N PHE A 163 -13.97 -3.67 0.71
CA PHE A 163 -14.36 -4.14 -0.61
C PHE A 163 -15.32 -5.35 -0.60
N SER A 164 -15.79 -5.80 0.56
CA SER A 164 -16.75 -6.91 0.68
C SER A 164 -18.14 -6.57 0.12
N GLU A 165 -18.49 -5.28 0.09
CA GLU A 165 -19.69 -4.78 -0.58
C GLU A 165 -19.29 -4.15 -1.93
N PRO A 166 -20.07 -4.36 -3.01
CA PRO A 166 -19.80 -3.74 -4.29
C PRO A 166 -19.67 -2.23 -4.13
N LEU A 167 -18.47 -1.69 -4.40
CA LEU A 167 -18.34 -0.27 -4.68
C LEU A 167 -19.17 -0.02 -5.92
N GLY A 168 -20.30 0.69 -5.80
CA GLY A 168 -21.15 1.00 -6.95
C GLY A 168 -20.31 1.55 -8.11
N ALA A 169 -20.69 1.20 -9.35
CA ALA A 169 -19.91 1.36 -10.58
C ALA A 169 -19.40 2.78 -10.92
N ALA A 170 -19.69 3.79 -10.10
CA ALA A 170 -19.33 5.19 -10.29
C ALA A 170 -18.22 5.70 -9.34
N ARG A 171 -17.62 4.83 -8.50
CA ARG A 171 -16.58 5.25 -7.53
C ARG A 171 -15.17 4.96 -8.02
N SER A 172 -14.26 5.89 -7.75
CA SER A 172 -12.83 5.73 -8.02
C SER A 172 -12.21 4.69 -7.10
N THR A 173 -11.29 3.90 -7.64
CA THR A 173 -10.41 2.99 -6.89
C THR A 173 -8.98 3.53 -6.78
N GLN A 174 -8.73 4.75 -7.26
CA GLN A 174 -7.42 5.39 -7.23
C GLN A 174 -7.14 5.93 -5.84
N LEU A 175 -6.43 5.14 -5.03
CA LEU A 175 -6.06 5.45 -3.67
C LEU A 175 -5.10 6.64 -3.65
N LEU A 176 -5.51 7.71 -2.99
CA LEU A 176 -4.65 8.86 -2.67
C LEU A 176 -3.91 8.63 -1.35
N ALA A 177 -4.60 8.12 -0.33
CA ALA A 177 -4.01 7.89 0.98
C ALA A 177 -4.75 6.80 1.76
N GLY A 178 -4.04 5.98 2.54
CA GLY A 178 -4.63 4.95 3.39
C GLY A 178 -3.92 4.84 4.73
N TRP A 179 -4.65 4.72 5.84
CA TRP A 179 -4.08 4.41 7.15
C TRP A 179 -4.61 3.06 7.64
N PHE A 180 -3.76 2.29 8.33
CA PHE A 180 -4.08 0.92 8.74
C PHE A 180 -3.58 0.63 10.15
N ALA A 181 -4.52 0.38 11.07
CA ALA A 181 -4.26 0.07 12.46
C ALA A 181 -4.92 -1.26 12.87
N THR A 182 -4.68 -1.71 14.09
CA THR A 182 -5.29 -2.94 14.60
C THR A 182 -6.81 -2.80 14.78
N GLY A 183 -7.28 -1.61 15.17
CA GLY A 183 -8.69 -1.33 15.44
C GLY A 183 -9.49 -0.79 14.25
N GLY A 184 -8.85 -0.42 13.14
CA GLY A 184 -9.53 0.12 11.97
C GLY A 184 -8.59 0.51 10.84
N ALA A 185 -9.18 0.99 9.74
CA ALA A 185 -8.48 1.59 8.62
C ALA A 185 -9.34 2.66 7.96
N GLY A 186 -8.68 3.59 7.28
CA GLY A 186 -9.35 4.59 6.45
C GLY A 186 -8.60 4.81 5.15
N VAL A 187 -9.35 4.93 4.06
CA VAL A 187 -8.84 5.13 2.71
C VAL A 187 -9.50 6.36 2.07
N LEU A 188 -8.69 7.18 1.42
CA LEU A 188 -9.09 8.35 0.66
C LEU A 188 -8.80 8.09 -0.81
N PHE A 189 -9.81 8.25 -1.66
CA PHE A 189 -9.71 8.08 -3.10
C PHE A 189 -9.76 9.41 -3.84
N LEU A 190 -9.08 9.48 -4.98
CA LEU A 190 -9.22 10.55 -5.95
C LEU A 190 -10.63 10.57 -6.56
N PRO A 191 -11.10 11.71 -7.08
CA PRO A 191 -12.33 11.77 -7.87
C PRO A 191 -12.29 10.81 -9.07
N ALA A 192 -13.43 10.19 -9.40
CA ALA A 192 -13.54 9.32 -10.58
C ALA A 192 -13.48 10.10 -11.90
N GLN A 193 -13.87 11.37 -11.87
CA GLN A 193 -13.89 12.29 -12.99
C GLN A 193 -13.49 13.69 -12.52
N PRO A 194 -12.94 14.56 -13.39
CA PRO A 194 -12.69 15.95 -13.05
C PRO A 194 -13.95 16.64 -12.52
N GLY A 195 -13.85 17.31 -11.37
CA GLY A 195 -14.96 18.01 -10.73
C GLY A 195 -15.89 17.12 -9.89
N ALA A 196 -15.70 15.81 -9.86
CA ALA A 196 -16.35 14.94 -8.88
C ALA A 196 -15.69 15.07 -7.49
N PRO A 197 -16.40 14.74 -6.40
CA PRO A 197 -15.84 14.83 -5.06
C PRO A 197 -14.83 13.70 -4.79
N TYR A 198 -13.89 13.98 -3.89
CA TYR A 198 -13.08 12.97 -3.21
C TYR A 198 -13.97 12.12 -2.30
N SER A 199 -13.63 10.85 -2.12
CA SER A 199 -14.35 9.94 -1.23
C SER A 199 -13.43 9.33 -0.19
N TYR A 200 -13.77 9.51 1.08
CA TYR A 200 -13.13 8.88 2.23
C TYR A 200 -14.01 7.75 2.76
N HIS A 201 -13.41 6.60 3.01
CA HIS A 201 -14.07 5.45 3.62
C HIS A 201 -13.30 5.01 4.84
N GLU A 202 -14.00 4.74 5.92
CA GLU A 202 -13.42 4.28 7.17
C GLU A 202 -14.14 3.04 7.66
N VAL A 203 -13.36 2.07 8.15
CA VAL A 203 -13.85 0.86 8.80
C VAL A 203 -13.18 0.69 10.14
N GLY A 204 -13.93 0.25 11.14
CA GLY A 204 -13.41 0.06 12.49
C GLY A 204 -14.16 -1.02 13.25
N ILE A 205 -13.53 -1.54 14.29
CA ILE A 205 -14.19 -2.40 15.28
C ILE A 205 -15.16 -1.53 16.07
N ASP A 206 -16.41 -1.98 16.20
CA ASP A 206 -17.38 -1.34 17.11
C ASP A 206 -16.93 -1.58 18.56
N ILE A 207 -16.79 -0.50 19.32
CA ILE A 207 -16.41 -0.53 20.75
C ILE A 207 -17.65 -0.22 21.59
#